data_AF-A0A1V6H754-F1
#
_entry.id   AF-A0A1V6H754-F1
#
_cell.length_a   1.000
_cell.length_b   1.000
_cell.length_c   1.000
_cell.angle_alpha   90.00
_cell.angle_beta   90.00
_cell.angle_gamma   90.00
#
_symmetry.space_group_name_H-M   'P 1'
#
loop_
_entity.id
_entity.type
_entity.pdbx_description
1 polymer ?
#
loop_
_entity_poly.entity_id
_entity_poly.type
_entity_poly.pdbx_seq_one_letter_code
_entity_poly.pdbx_strand_id
1 'polypeptide(L)'
;MDQLELLRQIYETGLIEVNGREYRLTKMRHKQRRKVFAYFTHIKDQLSDGDFGFMDSEKFDDVMATIADVTTFDGALLSRLETHWDNYPQDYLKFVTAAMGGISYPFLAENLTDSVSPGVPREKI
;
A
#
# COMPACT_ATOMS: atom_id res chain seq x y z
N MET A 1 -8.61 -11.74 10.06
CA MET A 1 -8.88 -11.08 8.77
C MET A 1 -7.72 -11.44 7.86
N ASP A 2 -7.99 -11.92 6.66
CA ASP A 2 -6.94 -12.22 5.68
C ASP A 2 -6.21 -10.94 5.27
N GLN A 3 -4.90 -11.01 5.04
CA GLN A 3 -4.09 -9.86 4.63
C GLN A 3 -4.58 -9.32 3.28
N LEU A 4 -4.92 -10.21 2.34
CA LEU A 4 -5.43 -9.79 1.03
C LEU A 4 -6.78 -9.06 1.14
N GLU A 5 -7.64 -9.51 2.04
CA GLU A 5 -8.93 -8.88 2.34
C GLU A 5 -8.76 -7.47 2.94
N LEU A 6 -7.79 -7.28 3.83
CA LEU A 6 -7.45 -5.96 4.35
C LEU A 6 -6.97 -5.02 3.23
N LEU A 7 -6.09 -5.49 2.34
CA LEU A 7 -5.59 -4.68 1.22
C LEU A 7 -6.72 -4.32 0.24
N ARG A 8 -7.64 -5.26 -0.02
CA ARG A 8 -8.85 -5.03 -0.81
C ARG A 8 -9.73 -3.95 -0.18
N GLN A 9 -9.97 -4.04 1.13
CA GLN A 9 -10.77 -3.05 1.87
C GLN A 9 -10.14 -1.65 1.80
N ILE A 10 -8.82 -1.55 1.98
CA ILE A 10 -8.10 -0.27 1.85
C ILE A 10 -8.27 0.29 0.44
N TYR A 11 -8.15 -0.54 -0.59
CA TYR A 11 -8.34 -0.09 -1.97
C TYR A 11 -9.76 0.42 -2.24
N GLU A 12 -10.78 -0.31 -1.78
CA GLU A 12 -12.19 0.00 -2.05
C GLU A 12 -12.69 1.21 -1.26
N THR A 13 -12.28 1.32 0.01
CA THR A 13 -12.78 2.36 0.92
C THR A 13 -11.85 3.56 1.02
N GLY A 14 -10.57 3.39 0.67
CA GLY A 14 -9.52 4.35 0.95
C GLY A 14 -9.17 4.48 2.44
N LEU A 15 -9.78 3.71 3.34
CA LEU A 15 -9.58 3.83 4.77
C LEU A 15 -8.44 2.92 5.24
N ILE A 16 -7.48 3.50 5.94
CA ILE A 16 -6.42 2.80 6.66
C ILE A 16 -6.61 3.14 8.14
N GLU A 17 -6.99 2.15 8.94
CA GLU A 17 -7.15 2.31 10.38
C GLU A 17 -5.91 1.78 11.12
N VAL A 18 -5.27 2.62 11.92
CA VAL A 18 -4.06 2.26 12.68
C VAL A 18 -4.18 2.79 14.10
N ASN A 19 -4.12 1.89 15.09
CA ASN A 19 -4.13 2.24 16.52
C ASN A 19 -5.28 3.22 16.90
N GLY A 20 -6.47 3.05 16.30
CA GLY A 20 -7.65 3.89 16.53
C GLY A 20 -7.67 5.22 15.78
N ARG A 21 -6.70 5.46 14.87
CA ARG A 21 -6.64 6.62 13.99
C ARG A 21 -7.01 6.25 12.56
N GLU A 22 -7.75 7.13 11.91
CA GLU A 22 -8.20 6.96 10.54
C GLU A 22 -7.35 7.79 9.57
N TYR A 23 -6.77 7.12 8.58
CA TYR A 23 -6.10 7.74 7.45
C TYR A 23 -6.92 7.47 6.20
N ARG A 24 -7.19 8.52 5.41
CA ARG A 24 -8.05 8.39 4.23
C ARG A 24 -7.29 8.72 2.95
N LEU A 25 -7.16 7.73 2.08
CA LEU A 25 -6.66 7.89 0.73
C LEU A 25 -7.69 8.66 -0.11
N THR A 26 -7.22 9.75 -0.69
CA THR A 26 -7.94 10.51 -1.71
C THR A 26 -7.81 9.83 -3.08
N LYS A 27 -8.55 10.32 -4.07
CA LYS A 27 -8.54 9.76 -5.42
C LYS A 27 -7.13 9.87 -6.05
N MET A 28 -6.46 8.73 -6.18
CA MET A 28 -5.14 8.65 -6.82
C MET A 28 -5.23 8.48 -8.35
N ARG A 29 -4.32 9.14 -9.07
CA ARG A 29 -4.08 8.93 -10.50
C ARG A 29 -3.32 7.62 -10.74
N HIS A 30 -3.52 7.00 -11.90
CA HIS A 30 -2.82 5.75 -12.28
C HIS A 30 -1.30 5.85 -12.13
N LYS A 31 -0.68 6.96 -12.57
CA LYS A 31 0.78 7.19 -12.44
C LYS A 31 1.27 7.14 -10.98
N GLN A 32 0.48 7.63 -10.02
CA GLN A 32 0.83 7.59 -8.59
C GLN A 32 0.76 6.15 -8.07
N ARG A 33 -0.32 5.42 -8.37
CA ARG A 33 -0.46 4.01 -7.96
C ARG A 33 0.64 3.14 -8.54
N ARG A 34 0.98 3.32 -9.82
CA ARG A 34 2.09 2.62 -10.49
C ARG A 34 3.45 2.92 -9.83
N LYS A 35 3.69 4.17 -9.38
CA LYS A 35 4.93 4.54 -8.67
C LYS A 35 5.04 3.76 -7.35
N VAL A 36 3.97 3.73 -6.57
CA VAL A 36 3.91 2.98 -5.30
C VAL A 36 4.07 1.49 -5.55
N PHE A 37 3.35 0.92 -6.52
CA PHE A 37 3.43 -0.50 -6.88
C PHE A 37 4.84 -0.93 -7.29
N ALA A 38 5.49 -0.18 -8.19
CA ALA A 38 6.83 -0.52 -8.66
C ALA A 38 7.88 -0.50 -7.52
N TYR A 39 7.68 0.36 -6.52
CA TYR A 39 8.53 0.36 -5.35
C TYR A 39 8.19 -0.79 -4.39
N PHE A 40 6.90 -1.02 -4.13
CA PHE A 40 6.43 -2.10 -3.27
C PHE A 40 6.94 -3.47 -3.73
N THR A 41 6.94 -3.75 -5.04
CA THR A 41 7.49 -5.01 -5.57
C THR A 41 9.01 -5.10 -5.44
N HIS A 42 9.72 -3.98 -5.45
CA HIS A 42 11.18 -3.94 -5.26
C HIS A 42 11.59 -4.29 -3.82
N ILE A 43 10.80 -3.86 -2.84
CA ILE A 43 11.09 -4.07 -1.40
C ILE A 43 10.31 -5.23 -0.78
N LYS A 44 9.53 -5.97 -1.58
CA LYS A 44 8.61 -7.01 -1.06
C LYS A 44 9.35 -8.06 -0.23
N ASP A 45 10.51 -8.50 -0.69
CA ASP A 45 11.30 -9.53 0.00
C ASP A 45 11.86 -8.99 1.32
N GLN A 46 12.35 -7.74 1.34
CA GLN A 46 12.79 -7.07 2.56
C GLN A 46 11.66 -6.93 3.59
N LEU A 47 10.45 -6.59 3.15
CA LEU A 47 9.26 -6.55 4.02
C LEU A 47 8.94 -7.92 4.62
N SER A 48 9.09 -9.00 3.86
CA SER A 48 8.89 -10.37 4.34
C SER A 48 9.95 -10.79 5.37
N ASP A 49 11.18 -10.32 5.22
CA ASP A 49 12.29 -10.59 6.13
C ASP A 49 12.32 -9.67 7.36
N GLY A 50 11.43 -8.68 7.44
CA GLY A 50 11.43 -7.67 8.50
C GLY A 50 12.60 -6.69 8.40
N ASP A 51 13.22 -6.58 7.23
CA ASP A 51 14.27 -5.60 6.93
C ASP A 51 13.63 -4.29 6.44
N PHE A 52 13.79 -3.24 7.24
CA PHE A 52 13.28 -1.90 6.94
C PHE A 52 14.38 -0.93 6.48
N GLY A 53 15.56 -1.43 6.11
CA GLY A 53 16.68 -0.60 5.63
C GLY A 53 16.33 0.23 4.39
N PHE A 54 15.33 -0.17 3.60
CA PHE A 54 14.85 0.60 2.46
C PHE A 54 14.32 1.99 2.82
N MET A 55 13.93 2.22 4.08
CA MET A 55 13.38 3.50 4.54
C MET A 55 14.40 4.64 4.50
N ASP A 56 15.70 4.34 4.48
CA ASP A 56 16.77 5.34 4.40
C ASP A 56 17.14 5.69 2.95
N SER A 57 16.30 5.31 1.97
CA SER A 57 16.57 5.56 0.55
C SER A 57 15.82 6.79 0.04
N GLU A 58 16.47 7.59 -0.83
CA GLU A 58 15.80 8.68 -1.55
C GLU A 58 14.55 8.20 -2.29
N LYS A 59 14.56 6.95 -2.76
CA LYS A 59 13.43 6.34 -3.46
C LYS A 59 12.23 6.15 -2.54
N PHE A 60 12.47 5.79 -1.28
CA PHE A 60 11.43 5.67 -0.27
C PHE A 60 10.81 7.04 0.02
N ASP A 61 11.63 8.08 0.24
CA ASP A 61 11.15 9.44 0.50
C ASP A 61 10.22 9.93 -0.62
N ASP A 62 10.63 9.68 -1.86
CA ASP A 62 9.88 9.99 -3.07
C ASP A 62 8.49 9.31 -3.13
N VAL A 63 8.41 8.07 -2.67
CA VAL A 63 7.19 7.26 -2.63
C VAL A 63 6.33 7.70 -1.44
N MET A 64 6.94 7.95 -0.28
CA MET A 64 6.26 8.44 0.91
C MET A 64 5.67 9.83 0.71
N ALA A 65 6.37 10.75 0.04
CA ALA A 65 5.81 12.04 -0.36
C ALA A 65 4.56 11.84 -1.24
N THR A 66 4.60 10.89 -2.18
CA THR A 66 3.45 10.58 -3.04
C THR A 66 2.26 10.04 -2.23
N ILE A 67 2.52 9.19 -1.23
CA ILE A 67 1.48 8.64 -0.34
C ILE A 67 0.92 9.73 0.57
N ALA A 68 1.78 10.56 1.17
CA ALA A 68 1.39 11.65 2.05
C ALA A 68 0.55 12.71 1.33
N ASP A 69 0.88 13.04 0.07
CA ASP A 69 0.14 13.98 -0.78
C ASP A 69 -1.27 13.51 -1.16
N VAL A 70 -1.56 12.23 -1.01
CA VAL A 70 -2.87 11.66 -1.30
C VAL A 70 -3.58 11.14 -0.06
N THR A 71 -3.01 11.31 1.13
CA THR A 71 -3.59 10.81 2.38
C THR A 71 -4.03 11.99 3.24
N THR A 72 -5.23 11.91 3.80
CA THR A 72 -5.68 12.84 4.83
C THR A 72 -5.72 12.19 6.21
N PHE A 73 -5.42 13.00 7.23
CA PHE A 73 -5.58 12.71 8.65
C PHE A 73 -6.35 13.89 9.26
N ASP A 74 -7.47 13.62 9.93
CA ASP A 74 -8.39 14.64 10.46
C ASP A 74 -8.76 15.75 9.45
N GLY A 75 -8.91 15.36 8.18
CA GLY A 75 -9.27 16.26 7.08
C GLY A 75 -8.11 17.09 6.50
N ALA A 76 -6.92 17.07 7.12
CA ALA A 76 -5.72 17.71 6.60
C ALA A 76 -4.87 16.73 5.78
N LEU A 77 -4.21 17.20 4.72
CA LEU A 77 -3.26 16.39 3.97
C LEU A 77 -2.04 16.06 4.83
N LEU A 78 -1.64 14.80 4.85
CA LEU A 78 -0.54 14.30 5.65
C LEU A 78 0.79 14.97 5.27
N SER A 79 0.98 15.31 4.00
CA SER A 79 2.16 16.07 3.54
C SER A 79 2.27 17.50 4.08
N ARG A 80 1.22 18.01 4.74
CA ARG A 80 1.21 19.31 5.41
C ARG A 80 1.37 19.21 6.93
N LEU A 81 1.46 17.99 7.47
CA LEU A 81 1.55 17.74 8.91
C LEU A 81 2.99 17.35 9.26
N GLU A 82 3.88 18.34 9.34
CA GLU A 82 5.34 18.15 9.47
C GLU A 82 5.74 17.28 10.67
N THR A 83 5.04 17.41 11.81
CA THR A 83 5.35 16.67 13.04
C THR A 83 4.40 15.49 13.29
N HIS A 84 3.64 15.04 12.27
CA HIS A 84 2.63 13.98 12.46
C HIS A 84 3.23 12.69 13.01
N TRP A 85 4.36 12.28 12.45
CA TRP A 85 5.02 11.04 12.84
C TRP A 85 5.76 11.13 14.17
N ASP A 86 6.14 12.33 14.61
CA ASP A 86 6.67 12.54 15.97
C ASP A 86 5.57 12.40 17.03
N ASN A 87 4.34 12.81 16.69
CA ASN A 87 3.17 12.67 17.56
C ASN A 87 2.62 11.23 17.60
N TYR A 88 2.75 10.49 16.50
CA TYR A 88 2.22 9.13 16.35
C TYR A 88 3.24 8.12 15.77
N PRO A 89 4.44 7.97 16.37
CA PRO A 89 5.50 7.12 15.82
C PRO A 89 5.10 5.64 15.71
N GLN A 90 4.25 5.18 16.62
CA GLN A 90 3.72 3.81 16.66
C GLN A 90 2.81 3.45 15.47
N ASP A 91 2.36 4.46 14.72
CA ASP A 91 1.54 4.24 13.52
C ASP A 91 2.39 4.05 12.28
N TYR A 92 3.55 4.69 12.23
CA TYR A 92 4.29 4.93 11.00
C TYR A 92 4.48 3.66 10.16
N LEU A 93 5.09 2.64 10.75
CA LEU A 93 5.38 1.40 10.02
C LEU A 93 4.10 0.65 9.59
N LYS A 94 3.07 0.64 10.45
CA LYS A 94 1.77 0.01 10.15
C LYS A 94 1.06 0.74 9.01
N PHE A 95 1.07 2.07 9.05
CA PHE A 95 0.52 2.93 8.02
C PHE A 95 1.25 2.72 6.69
N VAL A 96 2.58 2.80 6.69
CA VAL A 96 3.43 2.67 5.51
C VAL A 96 3.18 1.34 4.79
N THR A 97 3.19 0.23 5.53
CA THR A 97 2.96 -1.11 4.97
C THR A 97 1.54 -1.29 4.45
N ALA A 98 0.53 -0.83 5.20
CA ALA A 98 -0.87 -0.89 4.79
C ALA A 98 -1.14 -0.02 3.55
N ALA A 99 -0.61 1.21 3.51
CA ALA A 99 -0.76 2.12 2.39
C ALA A 99 -0.12 1.55 1.12
N MET A 100 1.13 1.09 1.19
CA MET A 100 1.81 0.50 0.04
C MET A 100 1.07 -0.72 -0.50
N GLY A 101 0.63 -1.63 0.37
CA GLY A 101 -0.14 -2.81 -0.04
C GLY A 101 -1.50 -2.46 -0.65
N GLY A 102 -2.27 -1.59 0.02
CA GLY A 102 -3.62 -1.22 -0.42
C GLY A 102 -3.63 -0.41 -1.72
N ILE A 103 -2.68 0.51 -1.89
CA ILE A 103 -2.50 1.26 -3.14
C ILE A 103 -2.09 0.32 -4.29
N SER A 104 -1.31 -0.72 -3.98
CA SER A 104 -0.81 -1.72 -4.94
C SER A 104 -1.82 -2.80 -5.28
N TYR A 105 -2.87 -2.98 -4.46
CA TYR A 105 -3.84 -4.07 -4.58
C TYR A 105 -4.37 -4.30 -6.00
N PRO A 106 -4.76 -3.28 -6.80
CA PRO A 106 -5.27 -3.50 -8.15
C PRO A 106 -4.30 -4.21 -9.10
N PHE A 107 -3.00 -4.06 -8.88
CA PHE A 107 -1.97 -4.72 -9.69
C PHE A 107 -1.61 -6.12 -9.16
N LEU A 108 -1.95 -6.41 -7.90
CA LEU A 108 -1.72 -7.72 -7.27
C LEU A 108 -2.89 -8.67 -7.53
N ALA A 109 -4.11 -8.15 -7.48
CA ALA A 109 -5.34 -8.93 -7.62
C ALA A 109 -5.42 -9.68 -8.96
N GLU A 110 -5.07 -9.02 -10.08
CA GLU A 110 -5.11 -9.67 -11.40
C GLU A 110 -4.08 -10.78 -11.55
N ASN A 111 -2.86 -10.59 -11.00
CA ASN A 111 -1.80 -11.61 -11.01
C ASN A 111 -2.14 -12.84 -10.12
N LEU A 112 -3.03 -12.69 -9.14
CA LEU A 112 -3.49 -13.80 -8.29
C LEU A 112 -4.61 -14.63 -8.97
N THR A 113 -5.43 -14.01 -9.83
CA THR A 113 -6.48 -14.71 -10.61
C THR A 113 -5.95 -15.57 -11.75
N ASP A 114 -4.82 -15.21 -12.38
CA ASP A 114 -4.23 -16.00 -13.48
C ASP A 114 -3.69 -17.38 -13.02
N SER A 115 -3.53 -17.57 -11.72
CA SER A 115 -3.10 -18.85 -11.12
C SER A 115 -4.23 -19.88 -11.01
N VAL A 116 -5.48 -19.50 -11.32
CA VAL A 116 -6.65 -20.40 -11.33
C VAL A 116 -7.22 -20.48 -12.75
N SER A 117 -6.44 -21.00 -13.70
CA SER A 117 -7.02 -21.53 -14.94
C SER A 117 -7.71 -22.88 -14.62
N PRO A 118 -9.04 -23.02 -14.80
CA PRO A 118 -9.65 -24.33 -14.80
C PRO A 118 -9.09 -25.08 -16.00
N GLY A 119 -8.35 -26.16 -15.74
CA GLY A 119 -7.76 -26.99 -16.78
C GLY A 119 -8.81 -27.40 -17.80
N VAL A 120 -8.63 -26.96 -19.05
CA VAL A 120 -9.42 -27.47 -20.18
C VAL A 120 -9.09 -28.96 -20.32
N PRO A 121 -10.07 -29.87 -20.22
CA PRO A 121 -9.82 -31.28 -20.49
C PRO A 121 -9.37 -31.40 -21.95
N ARG A 122 -8.16 -31.91 -22.18
CA ARG A 122 -7.73 -32.28 -23.52
C ARG A 122 -8.59 -33.47 -23.96
N GLU A 123 -9.60 -33.21 -24.79
CA GLU A 123 -10.24 -34.27 -25.57
C GLU A 123 -9.17 -34.92 -26.44
N LYS A 124 -9.07 -36.24 -26.32
CA LYS A 124 -8.17 -37.08 -27.09
C LYS A 124 -8.60 -37.02 -28.56
N ILE A 125 -7.67 -36.64 -29.44
CA ILE A 125 -7.70 -36.97 -30.86
C ILE A 125 -6.60 -38.01 -31.08
#